data_AF-A0AAN5KT67-F1
#
_entry.id   AF-A0AAN5KT67-F1
#
_cell.length_a   1.000
_cell.length_b   1.000
_cell.length_c   1.000
_cell.angle_alpha   90.00
_cell.angle_beta   90.00
_cell.angle_gamma   90.00
#
_symmetry.space_group_name_H-M   'P 1'
#
loop_
_entity.id
_entity.type
_entity.pdbx_description
1 polymer ?
#
loop_
_entity_poly.entity_id
_entity_poly.type
_entity_poly.pdbx_seq_one_letter_code
_entity_poly.pdbx_strand_id
1 'polypeptide(L)'
;MTMNDQDQQSSQITKVISLGKEQGYLTYSQINDLLPNIVDTEHFDVIISMLEGMNIKVFELPPSEDELALLLNTEEVPDIEEAAMVLASVDKETGRTTDPVRMYMREMGTVELLTREGEIRIAKRIEEGIYQVLKSLAHYPETVQLVLEDYDRFLAEEIRLNEIISGFADVDEEIAPATNIGSMLDEEQQEDILLDVDEEDEDGEGGISDVDDGPNPEQAKAYFDELREAFDKAMKALKEHGRTNKKTVELLDSMSDSFLKLKLTSRQVDKLTRHFRQLRNHIREFERSIMRLCIEKARIPRKLFIDTFPGQETDLSWLETIISKHAKKLDLERIEEYRDEILRLQSKLASFEIEYGLTISEIKDINRKMSIGEAKARRAKKEMVEANLRLVISIAKKYTNRGLQFLDLIQEGNIGLMKAVDKFEYRRGYKFSTYATWWIRQAITRSIADQARTIRIPVHMIETINKLNRISRQILQETGREATPEELAEKMELSEDKIRKVLKIAKEPISMETPVGDDDDSHLGDFIEDNNIESPIDMATAEGLREATLEILETLTPREAKVLRMRFGIEMNTDHTLEEVGKQFDVTRERIRQIEAKALRKLRHPSRSEKLRSFLEGDEG
;
A
#
# COMPACT_ATOMS: atom_id res chain seq x y z
N MET A 1 -29.17 -19.54 -23.81
CA MET A 1 -30.58 -19.23 -24.05
C MET A 1 -30.82 -19.21 -25.54
N THR A 2 -31.91 -19.84 -26.00
CA THR A 2 -32.29 -19.90 -27.41
C THR A 2 -32.91 -18.58 -27.87
N MET A 3 -32.70 -18.16 -29.12
CA MET A 3 -33.26 -16.93 -29.73
C MET A 3 -34.77 -16.75 -29.48
N ASN A 4 -35.52 -17.85 -29.32
CA ASN A 4 -36.98 -17.83 -29.08
C ASN A 4 -37.38 -17.32 -27.68
N ASP A 5 -36.52 -17.46 -26.67
CA ASP A 5 -36.81 -16.97 -25.31
C ASP A 5 -36.65 -15.45 -25.21
N GLN A 6 -35.73 -14.88 -26.00
CA GLN A 6 -35.41 -13.44 -25.99
C GLN A 6 -36.53 -12.59 -26.61
N ASP A 7 -37.18 -13.10 -27.67
CA ASP A 7 -38.33 -12.45 -28.29
C ASP A 7 -39.59 -12.51 -27.39
N GLN A 8 -39.75 -13.60 -26.64
CA GLN A 8 -40.84 -13.73 -25.65
C GLN A 8 -40.63 -12.78 -24.47
N GLN A 9 -39.40 -12.62 -23.99
CA GLN A 9 -39.05 -11.70 -22.90
C GLN A 9 -39.23 -10.24 -23.29
N SER A 10 -38.77 -9.84 -24.48
CA SER A 10 -38.99 -8.48 -25.00
C SER A 10 -40.49 -8.17 -25.12
N SER A 11 -41.31 -9.15 -25.50
CA SER A 11 -42.77 -9.00 -25.53
C SER A 11 -43.40 -8.86 -24.13
N GLN A 12 -42.83 -9.50 -23.09
CA GLN A 12 -43.29 -9.39 -21.71
C GLN A 12 -42.96 -8.01 -21.10
N ILE A 13 -41.75 -7.51 -21.32
CA ILE A 13 -41.33 -6.18 -20.84
C ILE A 13 -42.21 -5.08 -21.44
N THR A 14 -42.50 -5.13 -22.74
CA THR A 14 -43.41 -4.17 -23.38
C THR A 14 -44.80 -4.19 -22.76
N LYS A 15 -45.29 -5.35 -22.29
CA LYS A 15 -46.59 -5.46 -21.58
C LYS A 15 -46.56 -4.83 -20.20
N VAL A 16 -45.45 -4.94 -19.47
CA VAL A 16 -45.29 -4.27 -18.16
C VAL A 16 -45.34 -2.75 -18.33
N ILE A 17 -44.61 -2.23 -19.33
CA ILE A 17 -44.57 -0.80 -19.61
C ILE A 17 -45.94 -0.29 -20.07
N SER A 18 -46.65 -1.02 -20.93
CA SER A 18 -48.00 -0.63 -21.34
C SER A 18 -48.97 -0.59 -20.16
N LEU A 19 -48.90 -1.59 -19.27
CA LEU A 19 -49.75 -1.64 -18.07
C LEU A 19 -49.43 -0.49 -17.11
N GLY A 20 -48.14 -0.21 -16.88
CA GLY A 20 -47.71 0.90 -16.03
C GLY A 20 -48.06 2.28 -16.58
N LYS A 21 -48.01 2.47 -17.91
CA LYS A 21 -48.48 3.71 -18.56
C LYS A 21 -50.00 3.88 -18.48
N GLU A 22 -50.78 2.80 -18.59
CA GLU A 22 -52.24 2.85 -18.49
C GLU A 22 -52.72 3.13 -17.05
N GLN A 23 -52.05 2.54 -16.06
CA GLN A 23 -52.44 2.67 -14.65
C GLN A 23 -51.80 3.89 -13.97
N GLY A 24 -50.68 4.41 -14.49
CA GLY A 24 -49.89 5.46 -13.84
C GLY A 24 -49.08 4.97 -12.64
N TYR A 25 -49.19 3.68 -12.30
CA TYR A 25 -48.42 3.00 -11.27
C TYR A 25 -48.29 1.51 -11.58
N LEU A 26 -47.36 0.83 -10.91
CA LEU A 26 -47.23 -0.64 -10.91
C LEU A 26 -47.03 -1.13 -9.48
N THR A 27 -47.48 -2.35 -9.17
CA THR A 27 -47.17 -2.99 -7.88
C THR A 27 -46.04 -4.01 -7.99
N TYR A 28 -45.32 -4.24 -6.89
CA TYR A 28 -44.27 -5.28 -6.88
C TYR A 28 -44.80 -6.68 -7.25
N SER A 29 -46.03 -7.01 -6.87
CA SER A 29 -46.66 -8.27 -7.27
C SER A 29 -46.88 -8.34 -8.78
N GLN A 30 -47.35 -7.25 -9.40
CA GLN A 30 -47.59 -7.19 -10.84
C GLN A 30 -46.29 -7.31 -11.65
N ILE A 31 -45.21 -6.69 -11.18
CA ILE A 31 -43.89 -6.80 -11.83
C ILE A 31 -43.37 -8.24 -11.75
N ASN A 32 -43.49 -8.88 -10.57
CA ASN A 32 -43.03 -10.25 -10.35
C ASN A 32 -43.87 -11.28 -11.17
N ASP A 33 -45.17 -11.08 -11.27
CA ASP A 33 -46.08 -11.94 -12.05
C ASP A 33 -45.82 -11.84 -13.56
N LEU A 34 -45.41 -10.66 -14.05
CA LEU A 34 -45.18 -10.40 -15.47
C LEU A 34 -43.74 -10.73 -15.92
N LEU A 35 -42.76 -10.73 -15.00
CA LEU A 35 -41.36 -11.04 -15.26
C LEU A 35 -40.80 -12.18 -14.38
N PRO A 36 -41.38 -13.39 -14.40
CA PRO A 36 -41.02 -14.46 -13.46
C PRO A 36 -39.61 -15.07 -13.66
N ASN A 37 -38.96 -14.84 -14.81
CA ASN A 37 -37.67 -15.45 -15.16
C ASN A 37 -36.45 -14.54 -14.92
N ILE A 38 -36.63 -13.30 -14.46
CA ILE A 38 -35.58 -12.27 -14.38
C ILE A 38 -35.19 -11.93 -12.92
N VAL A 39 -35.92 -12.42 -11.93
CA VAL A 39 -35.86 -11.86 -10.57
C VAL A 39 -34.75 -12.50 -9.73
N ASP A 40 -33.51 -12.07 -9.96
CA ASP A 40 -32.62 -11.81 -8.82
C ASP A 40 -33.06 -10.46 -8.21
N THR A 41 -33.04 -10.33 -6.88
CA THR A 41 -33.49 -9.13 -6.15
C THR A 41 -32.82 -7.83 -6.60
N GLU A 42 -31.57 -7.88 -7.06
CA GLU A 42 -30.84 -6.69 -7.55
C GLU A 42 -31.31 -6.22 -8.94
N HIS A 43 -31.70 -7.14 -9.82
CA HIS A 43 -32.27 -6.77 -11.11
C HIS A 43 -33.64 -6.11 -10.96
N PHE A 44 -34.34 -6.43 -9.88
CA PHE A 44 -35.59 -5.79 -9.51
C PHE A 44 -35.41 -4.30 -9.20
N ASP A 45 -34.39 -3.93 -8.42
CA ASP A 45 -34.08 -2.53 -8.09
C ASP A 45 -33.68 -1.72 -9.33
N VAL A 46 -32.92 -2.33 -10.26
CA VAL A 46 -32.57 -1.69 -11.53
C VAL A 46 -33.83 -1.45 -12.37
N ILE A 47 -34.73 -2.43 -12.46
CA ILE A 47 -36.01 -2.28 -13.16
C ILE A 47 -36.87 -1.19 -12.51
N ILE A 48 -36.94 -1.13 -11.17
CA ILE A 48 -37.66 -0.08 -10.44
C ILE A 48 -37.08 1.29 -10.77
N SER A 49 -35.76 1.48 -10.63
CA SER A 49 -35.11 2.76 -10.92
C SER A 49 -35.32 3.22 -12.37
N MET A 50 -35.40 2.27 -13.31
CA MET A 50 -35.67 2.56 -14.72
C MET A 50 -37.14 2.91 -14.97
N LEU A 51 -38.08 2.22 -14.31
CA LEU A 51 -39.52 2.55 -14.34
C LEU A 51 -39.78 3.92 -13.70
N GLU A 52 -39.13 4.23 -12.59
CA GLU A 52 -39.16 5.55 -11.94
C GLU A 52 -38.55 6.63 -12.84
N GLY A 53 -37.43 6.34 -13.51
CA GLY A 53 -36.83 7.21 -14.53
C GLY A 53 -37.74 7.44 -15.75
N MET A 54 -38.68 6.53 -16.00
CA MET A 54 -39.75 6.65 -17.00
C MET A 54 -41.05 7.26 -16.44
N ASN A 55 -41.01 7.79 -15.21
CA ASN A 55 -42.13 8.40 -14.50
C ASN A 55 -43.30 7.44 -14.17
N ILE A 56 -43.02 6.13 -14.08
CA ILE A 56 -43.97 5.12 -13.60
C ILE A 56 -43.61 4.80 -12.15
N LYS A 57 -44.48 5.17 -11.20
CA LYS A 57 -44.24 4.91 -9.78
C LYS A 57 -44.54 3.47 -9.42
N VAL A 58 -43.66 2.85 -8.64
CA VAL A 58 -43.83 1.47 -8.17
C VAL A 58 -44.19 1.48 -6.69
N PHE A 59 -45.27 0.78 -6.32
CA PHE A 59 -45.73 0.67 -4.94
C PHE A 59 -45.76 -0.78 -4.44
N GLU A 60 -45.63 -0.98 -3.12
CA GLU A 60 -45.83 -2.31 -2.50
C GLU A 60 -47.30 -2.75 -2.55
N LEU A 61 -48.20 -1.80 -2.30
CA LEU A 61 -49.65 -1.99 -2.28
C LEU A 61 -50.29 -0.98 -3.25
N PRO A 62 -51.44 -1.30 -3.85
CA PRO A 62 -52.11 -0.37 -4.74
C PRO A 62 -52.46 0.92 -3.98
N PRO A 63 -52.05 2.10 -4.47
CA PRO A 63 -52.36 3.38 -3.84
C PRO A 63 -53.87 3.65 -3.85
N SER A 64 -54.32 4.44 -2.89
CA SER A 64 -55.71 4.88 -2.80
C SER A 64 -56.08 5.85 -3.94
N GLU A 65 -57.37 5.96 -4.29
CA GLU A 65 -57.84 6.87 -5.36
C GLU A 65 -57.44 8.34 -5.12
N ASP A 66 -57.35 8.76 -3.85
CA ASP A 66 -56.93 10.12 -3.46
C ASP A 66 -55.43 10.36 -3.67
N GLU A 67 -54.59 9.35 -3.44
CA GLU A 67 -53.14 9.40 -3.70
C GLU A 67 -52.83 9.41 -5.19
N LEU A 68 -53.60 8.66 -5.99
CA LEU A 68 -53.50 8.65 -7.46
C LEU A 68 -53.82 10.02 -8.06
N ALA A 69 -54.82 10.73 -7.52
CA ALA A 69 -55.20 12.07 -7.96
C ALA A 69 -54.11 13.12 -7.72
N LEU A 70 -53.33 12.99 -6.64
CA LEU A 70 -52.21 13.86 -6.31
C LEU A 70 -50.98 13.65 -7.21
N LEU A 71 -50.85 12.44 -7.78
CA LEU A 71 -49.70 12.01 -8.58
C LEU A 71 -49.81 12.39 -10.07
N LEU A 72 -51.01 12.70 -10.56
CA LEU A 72 -51.32 13.00 -11.98
C LEU A 72 -50.75 14.33 -12.53
N ASN A 73 -49.79 14.96 -11.84
CA ASN A 73 -49.13 16.19 -12.27
C ASN A 73 -47.63 15.98 -12.49
N THR A 74 -47.22 15.28 -13.54
CA THR A 74 -45.86 15.38 -14.11
C THR A 74 -45.84 14.97 -15.59
N GLU A 75 -44.87 15.49 -16.32
CA GLU A 75 -44.73 15.63 -17.78
C GLU A 75 -44.84 14.33 -18.62
N GLU A 76 -45.09 14.50 -19.92
CA GLU A 76 -45.26 13.45 -20.93
C GLU A 76 -44.11 12.43 -20.94
N VAL A 77 -44.49 11.16 -20.92
CA VAL A 77 -43.58 10.00 -20.93
C VAL A 77 -42.93 9.84 -22.31
N PRO A 78 -41.61 9.59 -22.43
CA PRO A 78 -40.94 9.36 -23.71
C PRO A 78 -41.47 8.11 -24.46
N ASP A 79 -41.17 8.09 -25.77
CA ASP A 79 -41.73 7.21 -26.79
C ASP A 79 -41.46 5.71 -26.50
N ILE A 80 -42.43 4.85 -26.83
CA ILE A 80 -42.43 3.42 -26.45
C ILE A 80 -41.23 2.68 -27.07
N GLU A 81 -40.78 3.10 -28.25
CA GLU A 81 -39.67 2.47 -28.97
C GLU A 81 -38.31 2.73 -28.31
N GLU A 82 -38.11 3.90 -27.70
CA GLU A 82 -36.86 4.26 -27.04
C GLU A 82 -36.70 3.50 -25.71
N ALA A 83 -37.79 3.37 -24.95
CA ALA A 83 -37.83 2.60 -23.71
C ALA A 83 -37.66 1.08 -23.91
N ALA A 84 -38.28 0.52 -24.96
CA ALA A 84 -38.11 -0.89 -25.32
C ALA A 84 -36.68 -1.19 -25.77
N MET A 85 -36.03 -0.26 -26.47
CA MET A 85 -34.61 -0.37 -26.83
C MET A 85 -33.67 -0.34 -25.63
N VAL A 86 -33.92 0.52 -24.64
CA VAL A 86 -33.09 0.61 -23.42
C VAL A 86 -33.19 -0.69 -22.62
N LEU A 87 -34.39 -1.20 -22.35
CA LEU A 87 -34.56 -2.45 -21.60
C LEU A 87 -34.07 -3.69 -22.37
N ALA A 88 -34.26 -3.74 -23.70
CA ALA A 88 -33.68 -4.81 -24.53
C ALA A 88 -32.13 -4.74 -24.62
N SER A 89 -31.54 -3.57 -24.40
CA SER A 89 -30.08 -3.42 -24.30
C SER A 89 -29.52 -3.90 -22.95
N VAL A 90 -30.28 -3.74 -21.87
CA VAL A 90 -29.95 -4.27 -20.53
C VAL A 90 -29.96 -5.79 -20.51
N ASP A 91 -30.80 -6.46 -21.30
CA ASP A 91 -30.79 -7.92 -21.43
C ASP A 91 -29.56 -8.48 -22.17
N LYS A 92 -28.98 -7.73 -23.11
CA LYS A 92 -27.65 -8.07 -23.67
C LYS A 92 -26.55 -8.02 -22.60
N GLU A 93 -26.82 -7.34 -21.50
CA GLU A 93 -25.97 -7.21 -20.31
C GLU A 93 -26.44 -8.07 -19.13
N THR A 94 -27.29 -9.09 -19.32
CA THR A 94 -27.71 -10.04 -18.26
C THR A 94 -26.55 -10.80 -17.59
N GLY A 95 -25.33 -10.70 -18.13
CA GLY A 95 -24.09 -11.15 -17.49
C GLY A 95 -23.33 -10.05 -16.72
N ARG A 96 -23.85 -8.84 -16.60
CA ARG A 96 -23.17 -7.68 -15.99
C ARG A 96 -23.85 -7.36 -14.66
N THR A 97 -23.48 -8.14 -13.64
CA THR A 97 -23.82 -7.78 -12.25
C THR A 97 -23.09 -6.50 -11.89
N THR A 98 -23.75 -5.55 -11.21
CA THR A 98 -23.10 -4.36 -10.65
C THR A 98 -22.33 -4.68 -9.37
N ASP A 99 -22.66 -5.77 -8.68
CA ASP A 99 -21.94 -6.24 -7.49
C ASP A 99 -20.53 -6.77 -7.84
N PRO A 100 -19.46 -6.11 -7.35
CA PRO A 100 -18.09 -6.56 -7.56
C PRO A 100 -17.81 -7.93 -6.93
N VAL A 101 -18.51 -8.33 -5.86
CA VAL A 101 -18.36 -9.66 -5.23
C VAL A 101 -18.77 -10.75 -6.20
N ARG A 102 -19.93 -10.63 -6.84
CA ARG A 102 -20.39 -11.60 -7.87
C ARG A 102 -19.44 -11.65 -9.06
N MET A 103 -18.96 -10.50 -9.54
CA MET A 103 -17.96 -10.45 -10.61
C MET A 103 -16.70 -11.24 -10.25
N TYR A 104 -16.17 -11.00 -9.05
CA TYR A 104 -14.98 -11.69 -8.54
C TYR A 104 -15.20 -13.20 -8.38
N MET A 105 -16.35 -13.62 -7.83
CA MET A 105 -16.69 -15.04 -7.66
C MET A 105 -16.78 -15.77 -9.00
N ARG A 106 -17.31 -15.10 -10.04
CA ARG A 106 -17.39 -15.65 -11.39
C ARG A 106 -16.02 -15.82 -12.02
N GLU A 107 -15.17 -14.78 -11.99
CA GLU A 107 -13.82 -14.84 -12.55
C GLU A 107 -12.99 -15.92 -11.87
N MET A 108 -13.01 -15.97 -10.54
CA MET A 108 -12.36 -17.04 -9.78
C MET A 108 -12.96 -18.42 -10.10
N GLY A 109 -14.27 -18.50 -10.32
CA GLY A 109 -14.98 -19.71 -10.70
C GLY A 109 -14.42 -20.41 -11.94
N THR A 110 -13.78 -19.66 -12.85
CA THR A 110 -13.19 -20.18 -14.09
C THR A 110 -11.93 -21.03 -13.88
N VAL A 111 -11.21 -20.84 -12.77
CA VAL A 111 -9.95 -21.54 -12.50
C VAL A 111 -10.24 -22.85 -11.77
N GLU A 112 -9.71 -23.97 -12.24
CA GLU A 112 -9.90 -25.28 -11.61
C GLU A 112 -9.14 -25.42 -10.27
N LEU A 113 -9.61 -26.33 -9.41
CA LEU A 113 -8.95 -26.66 -8.15
C LEU A 113 -7.69 -27.49 -8.39
N LEU A 114 -6.62 -27.18 -7.65
CA LEU A 114 -5.36 -27.90 -7.76
C LEU A 114 -5.36 -29.21 -6.95
N THR A 115 -4.73 -30.25 -7.47
CA THR A 115 -4.40 -31.47 -6.70
C THR A 115 -3.07 -31.30 -5.97
N ARG A 116 -2.79 -32.14 -4.95
CA ARG A 116 -1.50 -32.13 -4.22
C ARG A 116 -0.30 -32.31 -5.16
N GLU A 117 -0.43 -33.16 -6.19
CA GLU A 117 0.62 -33.35 -7.19
C GLU A 117 0.80 -32.11 -8.08
N GLY A 118 -0.31 -31.42 -8.37
CA GLY A 118 -0.29 -30.11 -9.02
C GLY A 118 0.46 -29.08 -8.18
N GLU A 119 0.22 -29.02 -6.86
CA GLU A 119 0.89 -28.07 -5.95
C GLU A 119 2.41 -28.25 -6.00
N ILE A 120 2.87 -29.50 -5.90
CA ILE A 120 4.30 -29.84 -5.95
C ILE A 120 4.88 -29.50 -7.32
N ARG A 121 4.15 -29.75 -8.42
CA ARG A 121 4.61 -29.42 -9.78
C ARG A 121 4.80 -27.93 -9.98
N ILE A 122 3.86 -27.12 -9.47
CA ILE A 122 3.97 -25.66 -9.54
C ILE A 122 5.13 -25.17 -8.65
N ALA A 123 5.26 -25.69 -7.43
CA ALA A 123 6.37 -25.33 -6.54
C ALA A 123 7.74 -25.64 -7.17
N LYS A 124 7.91 -26.81 -7.80
CA LYS A 124 9.12 -27.15 -8.56
C LYS A 124 9.37 -26.19 -9.73
N ARG A 125 8.33 -25.78 -10.46
CA ARG A 125 8.45 -24.78 -11.55
C ARG A 125 8.88 -23.41 -11.03
N ILE A 126 8.46 -23.02 -9.82
CA ILE A 126 8.90 -21.80 -9.14
C ILE A 126 10.40 -21.93 -8.82
N GLU A 127 10.80 -23.01 -8.15
CA GLU A 127 12.22 -23.27 -7.82
C GLU A 127 13.10 -23.27 -9.07
N GLU A 128 12.71 -23.96 -10.14
CA GLU A 128 13.44 -23.98 -11.40
C GLU A 128 13.60 -22.58 -12.03
N GLY A 129 12.57 -21.72 -11.91
CA GLY A 129 12.63 -20.35 -12.41
C GLY A 129 13.60 -19.48 -11.60
N ILE A 130 13.56 -19.61 -10.28
CA ILE A 130 14.49 -18.93 -9.35
C ILE A 130 15.92 -19.42 -9.58
N TYR A 131 16.12 -20.72 -9.69
CA TYR A 131 17.41 -21.34 -9.94
C TYR A 131 18.01 -20.86 -11.27
N GLN A 132 17.19 -20.73 -12.32
CA GLN A 132 17.64 -20.18 -13.60
C GLN A 132 18.10 -18.72 -13.47
N VAL A 133 17.45 -17.91 -12.64
CA VAL A 133 17.85 -16.52 -12.36
C VAL A 133 19.19 -16.50 -11.63
N LEU A 134 19.32 -17.25 -10.53
CA LEU A 134 20.56 -17.34 -9.76
C LEU A 134 21.72 -17.84 -10.60
N LYS A 135 21.51 -18.90 -11.38
CA LYS A 135 22.53 -19.43 -12.29
C LYS A 135 22.96 -18.39 -13.31
N SER A 136 22.03 -17.59 -13.84
CA SER A 136 22.37 -16.52 -14.78
C SER A 136 23.21 -15.41 -14.12
N LEU A 137 22.89 -15.04 -12.88
CA LEU A 137 23.65 -14.05 -12.11
C LEU A 137 25.03 -14.57 -11.69
N ALA A 138 25.16 -15.87 -11.41
CA ALA A 138 26.41 -16.50 -11.00
C ALA A 138 27.48 -16.50 -12.12
N HIS A 139 27.06 -16.43 -13.39
CA HIS A 139 27.99 -16.29 -14.52
C HIS A 139 28.63 -14.89 -14.62
N TYR A 140 28.07 -13.91 -13.90
CA TYR A 140 28.54 -12.54 -13.86
C TYR A 140 29.44 -12.35 -12.62
N PRO A 141 30.77 -12.18 -12.80
CA PRO A 141 31.72 -12.19 -11.68
C PRO A 141 31.48 -11.10 -10.65
N GLU A 142 31.00 -9.93 -11.06
CA GLU A 142 30.75 -8.80 -10.15
C GLU A 142 29.60 -9.08 -9.17
N THR A 143 28.62 -9.92 -9.55
CA THR A 143 27.62 -10.43 -8.59
C THR A 143 28.29 -11.13 -7.41
N VAL A 144 29.30 -11.96 -7.72
CA VAL A 144 30.06 -12.71 -6.72
C VAL A 144 30.90 -11.76 -5.88
N GLN A 145 31.51 -10.75 -6.52
CA GLN A 145 32.25 -9.71 -5.84
C GLN A 145 31.38 -8.94 -4.84
N LEU A 146 30.18 -8.51 -5.23
CA LEU A 146 29.26 -7.78 -4.35
C LEU A 146 28.87 -8.60 -3.11
N VAL A 147 28.65 -9.91 -3.29
CA VAL A 147 28.36 -10.82 -2.18
C VAL A 147 29.59 -11.01 -1.27
N LEU A 148 30.80 -11.07 -1.83
CA LEU A 148 32.04 -11.13 -1.05
C LEU A 148 32.29 -9.82 -0.28
N GLU A 149 31.98 -8.66 -0.87
CA GLU A 149 32.06 -7.35 -0.21
C GLU A 149 31.03 -7.20 0.91
N ASP A 150 29.81 -7.74 0.72
CA ASP A 150 28.82 -7.84 1.80
C ASP A 150 29.34 -8.73 2.94
N TYR A 151 30.04 -9.83 2.61
CA TYR A 151 30.66 -10.69 3.61
C TYR A 151 31.83 -10.00 4.34
N ASP A 152 32.63 -9.18 3.64
CA ASP A 152 33.68 -8.37 4.28
C ASP A 152 33.09 -7.32 5.23
N ARG A 153 31.93 -6.74 4.90
CA ARG A 153 31.19 -5.86 5.82
C ARG A 153 30.65 -6.58 7.04
N PHE A 154 30.23 -7.84 6.91
CA PHE A 154 29.93 -8.68 8.05
C PHE A 154 31.17 -8.92 8.94
N LEU A 155 32.34 -9.20 8.34
CA LEU A 155 33.59 -9.32 9.10
C LEU A 155 34.01 -8.02 9.80
N ALA A 156 33.60 -6.87 9.26
CA ALA A 156 33.77 -5.54 9.87
C ALA A 156 32.70 -5.20 10.92
N GLU A 157 31.78 -6.13 11.24
CA GLU A 157 30.67 -5.97 12.18
C GLU A 157 29.63 -4.88 11.78
N GLU A 158 29.55 -4.52 10.49
CA GLU A 158 28.57 -3.54 9.99
C GLU A 158 27.19 -4.15 9.74
N ILE A 159 27.14 -5.43 9.36
CA ILE A 159 25.94 -6.14 8.88
C ILE A 159 25.85 -7.49 9.61
N ARG A 160 24.63 -8.01 9.83
CA ARG A 160 24.42 -9.36 10.39
C ARG A 160 24.44 -10.45 9.30
N LEU A 161 24.94 -11.64 9.62
CA LEU A 161 25.02 -12.77 8.66
C LEU A 161 23.65 -13.14 8.04
N ASN A 162 22.58 -13.05 8.85
CA ASN A 162 21.20 -13.36 8.44
C ASN A 162 20.65 -12.42 7.36
N GLU A 163 21.28 -11.27 7.13
CA GLU A 163 20.90 -10.38 6.03
C GLU A 163 21.45 -10.88 4.69
N ILE A 164 22.60 -11.57 4.71
CA ILE A 164 23.30 -12.06 3.51
C ILE A 164 22.82 -13.46 3.12
N ILE A 165 22.85 -14.38 4.09
CA ILE A 165 22.50 -15.79 3.88
C ILE A 165 21.43 -16.25 4.87
N SER A 166 20.56 -17.14 4.39
CA SER A 166 19.57 -17.84 5.22
C SER A 166 20.01 -19.27 5.59
N GLY A 167 21.05 -19.79 4.93
CA GLY A 167 21.56 -21.15 5.14
C GLY A 167 22.49 -21.61 4.01
N PHE A 168 22.74 -22.91 3.95
CA PHE A 168 23.57 -23.56 2.92
C PHE A 168 22.76 -24.61 2.17
N ALA A 169 23.11 -24.85 0.91
CA ALA A 169 22.63 -25.99 0.16
C ALA A 169 23.37 -27.25 0.64
N ASP A 170 22.66 -28.26 1.13
CA ASP A 170 23.28 -29.53 1.50
C ASP A 170 23.83 -30.26 0.26
N VAL A 171 24.97 -30.93 0.45
CA VAL A 171 25.83 -31.53 -0.58
C VAL A 171 25.14 -32.68 -1.36
N ASP A 172 24.01 -33.19 -0.88
CA ASP A 172 23.29 -34.35 -1.43
C ASP A 172 22.05 -34.01 -2.30
N GLU A 173 21.73 -32.74 -2.53
CA GLU A 173 20.52 -32.36 -3.28
C GLU A 173 20.83 -31.81 -4.68
N GLU A 174 20.42 -32.52 -5.74
CA GLU A 174 20.52 -32.13 -7.17
C GLU A 174 19.80 -30.80 -7.53
N ILE A 175 19.16 -30.13 -6.59
CA ILE A 175 18.39 -28.90 -6.80
C ILE A 175 18.58 -27.99 -5.58
N ALA A 176 19.32 -26.90 -5.79
CA ALA A 176 19.64 -25.88 -4.79
C ALA A 176 18.38 -25.36 -4.04
N PRO A 177 18.53 -24.93 -2.77
CA PRO A 177 17.42 -24.54 -1.91
C PRO A 177 16.70 -23.29 -2.42
N ALA A 178 15.39 -23.26 -2.23
CA ALA A 178 14.54 -22.11 -2.55
C ALA A 178 15.01 -20.87 -1.78
N THR A 179 15.83 -20.04 -2.41
CA THR A 179 16.00 -18.64 -2.00
C THR A 179 14.77 -17.91 -2.55
N ASN A 180 13.82 -17.62 -1.67
CA ASN A 180 12.60 -16.93 -2.07
C ASN A 180 12.98 -15.61 -2.74
N ILE A 181 12.64 -15.39 -4.01
CA ILE A 181 12.76 -14.06 -4.61
C ILE A 181 11.64 -13.23 -4.01
N GLY A 182 12.02 -12.20 -3.24
CA GLY A 182 11.12 -11.23 -2.64
C GLY A 182 10.37 -10.45 -3.72
N SER A 183 9.29 -9.80 -3.31
CA SER A 183 8.31 -9.10 -4.14
C SER A 183 8.90 -8.42 -5.39
N MET A 184 8.73 -9.05 -6.54
CA MET A 184 8.86 -8.40 -7.85
C MET A 184 7.55 -7.70 -8.21
N LEU A 185 7.12 -6.79 -7.33
CA LEU A 185 6.10 -5.78 -7.62
C LEU A 185 6.83 -4.47 -7.98
N ASP A 186 6.24 -3.71 -8.90
CA ASP A 186 6.83 -2.57 -9.58
C ASP A 186 7.45 -1.52 -8.63
N GLU A 187 8.46 -0.81 -9.15
CA GLU A 187 9.31 0.16 -8.43
C GLU A 187 8.52 1.28 -7.71
N GLU A 188 7.26 1.55 -8.09
CA GLU A 188 6.41 2.57 -7.47
C GLU A 188 5.75 2.14 -6.14
N GLN A 189 5.68 0.85 -5.82
CA GLN A 189 5.10 0.37 -4.55
C GLN A 189 6.15 0.11 -3.45
N GLN A 190 7.45 0.21 -3.77
CA GLN A 190 8.51 -0.08 -2.80
C GLN A 190 8.81 1.07 -1.84
N GLU A 191 8.57 2.33 -2.23
CA GLU A 191 8.85 3.49 -1.35
C GLU A 191 7.91 3.54 -0.14
N ASP A 192 6.66 3.09 -0.25
CA ASP A 192 5.71 3.02 0.88
C ASP A 192 5.95 1.82 1.81
N ILE A 193 6.67 0.78 1.36
CA ILE A 193 6.93 -0.44 2.15
C ILE A 193 8.24 -0.32 2.95
N LEU A 194 9.14 0.60 2.58
CA LEU A 194 10.45 0.76 3.21
C LEU A 194 10.43 1.50 4.55
N LEU A 195 9.33 2.13 4.94
CA LEU A 195 9.23 2.92 6.18
C LEU A 195 8.59 2.19 7.37
N ASP A 196 8.12 0.94 7.22
CA ASP A 196 7.30 0.26 8.24
C ASP A 196 7.81 -1.14 8.65
N VAL A 197 9.09 -1.47 8.42
CA VAL A 197 9.66 -2.81 8.74
C VAL A 197 10.56 -2.83 9.98
N ASP A 198 10.89 -1.69 10.57
CA ASP A 198 11.76 -1.62 11.75
C ASP A 198 10.99 -1.24 13.02
N GLU A 199 9.94 -2.00 13.38
CA GLU A 199 9.43 -2.12 14.76
C GLU A 199 8.26 -3.13 14.79
N GLU A 200 8.55 -4.44 14.82
CA GLU A 200 7.61 -5.46 15.33
C GLU A 200 8.27 -6.85 15.29
N ASP A 201 9.25 -7.06 16.18
CA ASP A 201 9.68 -8.41 16.57
C ASP A 201 10.02 -8.39 18.07
N GLU A 202 8.98 -8.40 18.91
CA GLU A 202 9.02 -9.06 20.21
C GLU A 202 7.59 -9.26 20.74
N ASP A 203 7.35 -10.45 21.28
CA ASP A 203 6.18 -10.87 22.09
C ASP A 203 4.93 -11.38 21.37
N GLY A 204 5.11 -12.50 20.65
CA GLY A 204 4.03 -13.44 20.32
C GLY A 204 4.27 -14.82 20.96
N GLU A 205 4.02 -14.97 22.26
CA GLU A 205 3.97 -16.29 22.91
C GLU A 205 2.85 -17.15 22.32
N GLY A 206 3.20 -18.20 21.56
CA GLY A 206 2.18 -19.12 21.05
C GLY A 206 2.58 -20.14 19.98
N GLY A 207 3.73 -20.81 20.12
CA GLY A 207 3.94 -22.18 19.61
C GLY A 207 4.06 -22.40 18.09
N ILE A 208 5.27 -22.19 17.56
CA ILE A 208 6.20 -23.24 17.07
C ILE A 208 7.57 -22.55 17.16
N SER A 209 8.33 -22.87 18.21
CA SER A 209 9.74 -22.52 18.27
C SER A 209 10.50 -23.49 17.38
N ASP A 210 10.44 -23.27 16.06
CA ASP A 210 11.59 -23.61 15.24
C ASP A 210 12.68 -22.66 15.72
N VAL A 211 13.58 -23.17 16.56
CA VAL A 211 14.88 -22.53 16.78
C VAL A 211 15.52 -22.56 15.41
N ASP A 212 15.33 -21.48 14.65
CA ASP A 212 16.08 -21.22 13.44
C ASP A 212 17.50 -20.96 13.93
N ASP A 213 18.26 -22.04 14.12
CA ASP A 213 19.69 -22.00 14.38
C ASP A 213 20.25 -21.24 13.18
N GLY A 214 20.49 -19.95 13.38
CA GLY A 214 21.03 -19.08 12.35
C GLY A 214 22.26 -19.72 11.71
N PRO A 215 22.56 -19.41 10.44
CA PRO A 215 23.65 -20.05 9.70
C PRO A 215 24.93 -20.09 10.54
N ASN A 216 25.45 -21.30 10.77
CA ASN A 216 26.61 -21.50 11.63
C ASN A 216 27.80 -20.68 11.04
N PRO A 217 28.34 -19.68 11.78
CA PRO A 217 29.32 -18.75 11.24
C PRO A 217 30.62 -19.42 10.80
N GLU A 218 30.99 -20.56 11.40
CA GLU A 218 32.18 -21.32 11.01
C GLU A 218 32.02 -21.98 9.63
N GLN A 219 30.84 -22.55 9.36
CA GLN A 219 30.52 -23.15 8.07
C GLN A 219 30.40 -22.08 6.98
N ALA A 220 29.80 -20.92 7.32
CA ALA A 220 29.75 -19.76 6.44
C ALA A 220 31.15 -19.36 5.97
N LYS A 221 32.07 -19.23 6.91
CA LYS A 221 33.46 -18.86 6.62
C LYS A 221 34.12 -19.83 5.65
N ALA A 222 33.96 -21.14 5.84
CA ALA A 222 34.53 -22.14 4.93
C ALA A 222 34.01 -22.01 3.49
N TYR A 223 32.70 -21.79 3.31
CA TYR A 223 32.12 -21.60 1.98
C TYR A 223 32.49 -20.27 1.33
N PHE A 224 32.54 -19.17 2.11
CA PHE A 224 32.98 -17.87 1.60
C PHE A 224 34.47 -17.87 1.25
N ASP A 225 35.31 -18.58 2.00
CA ASP A 225 36.72 -18.78 1.68
C ASP A 225 36.89 -19.62 0.40
N GLU A 226 36.12 -20.70 0.23
CA GLU A 226 36.08 -21.50 -1.02
C GLU A 226 35.66 -20.62 -2.22
N LEU A 227 34.62 -19.81 -2.05
CA LEU A 227 34.13 -18.89 -3.08
C LEU A 227 35.17 -17.82 -3.44
N ARG A 228 35.87 -17.26 -2.45
CA ARG A 228 36.93 -16.28 -2.64
C ARG A 228 38.11 -16.86 -3.41
N GLU A 229 38.53 -18.09 -3.08
CA GLU A 229 39.56 -18.78 -3.84
C GLU A 229 39.16 -19.06 -5.29
N ALA A 230 37.92 -19.52 -5.50
CA ALA A 230 37.39 -19.79 -6.83
C ALA A 230 37.30 -18.48 -7.66
N PHE A 231 36.85 -17.39 -7.05
CA PHE A 231 36.79 -16.06 -7.65
C PHE A 231 38.18 -15.55 -8.06
N ASP A 232 39.17 -15.62 -7.17
CA ASP A 232 40.53 -15.18 -7.48
C ASP A 232 41.18 -15.98 -8.62
N LYS A 233 40.95 -17.29 -8.66
CA LYS A 233 41.42 -18.17 -9.74
C LYS A 233 40.73 -17.81 -11.07
N ALA A 234 39.42 -17.57 -11.05
CA ALA A 234 38.65 -17.18 -12.22
C ALA A 234 39.07 -15.79 -12.75
N MET A 235 39.28 -14.81 -11.86
CA MET A 235 39.71 -13.46 -12.24
C MET A 235 41.12 -13.40 -12.80
N LYS A 236 42.05 -14.22 -12.27
CA LYS A 236 43.40 -14.36 -12.86
C LYS A 236 43.34 -14.96 -14.26
N ALA A 237 42.57 -16.03 -14.45
CA ALA A 237 42.38 -16.66 -15.76
C ALA A 237 41.71 -15.70 -16.76
N LEU A 238 40.75 -14.89 -16.30
CA LEU A 238 40.09 -13.87 -17.12
C LEU A 238 41.08 -12.82 -17.64
N LYS A 239 42.02 -12.38 -16.79
CA LYS A 239 43.08 -11.42 -17.16
C LYS A 239 44.14 -12.01 -18.10
N GLU A 240 44.55 -13.26 -17.90
CA GLU A 240 45.66 -13.88 -18.66
C GLU A 240 45.24 -14.47 -20.01
N HIS A 241 44.07 -15.09 -20.07
CA HIS A 241 43.65 -15.91 -21.20
C HIS A 241 42.42 -15.38 -21.92
N GLY A 242 41.79 -14.32 -21.37
CA GLY A 242 40.50 -13.86 -21.84
C GLY A 242 39.38 -14.83 -21.50
N ARG A 243 38.15 -14.39 -21.76
CA ARG A 243 36.93 -15.09 -21.36
C ARG A 243 36.56 -16.30 -22.23
N THR A 244 37.03 -16.34 -23.47
CA THR A 244 36.69 -17.38 -24.46
C THR A 244 37.55 -18.64 -24.35
N ASN A 245 38.61 -18.63 -23.53
CA ASN A 245 39.45 -19.81 -23.34
C ASN A 245 38.70 -20.87 -22.53
N LYS A 246 38.72 -22.12 -22.99
CA LYS A 246 38.04 -23.27 -22.34
C LYS A 246 38.39 -23.39 -20.85
N LYS A 247 39.65 -23.16 -20.50
CA LYS A 247 40.13 -23.19 -19.11
C LYS A 247 39.49 -22.10 -18.23
N THR A 248 39.25 -20.91 -18.80
CA THR A 248 38.59 -19.80 -18.10
C THR A 248 37.12 -20.11 -17.88
N VAL A 249 36.44 -20.71 -18.87
CA VAL A 249 35.03 -21.14 -18.76
C VAL A 249 34.86 -22.20 -17.66
N GLU A 250 35.73 -23.22 -17.62
CA GLU A 250 35.69 -24.25 -16.57
C GLU A 250 35.89 -23.67 -15.15
N LEU A 251 36.75 -22.66 -15.00
CA LEU A 251 36.95 -21.97 -13.71
C LEU A 251 35.76 -21.09 -13.33
N LEU A 252 35.11 -20.45 -14.30
CA LEU A 252 33.89 -19.66 -14.08
C LEU A 252 32.70 -20.53 -13.71
N ASP A 253 32.58 -21.71 -14.33
CA ASP A 253 31.57 -22.70 -13.97
C ASP A 253 31.79 -23.20 -12.54
N SER A 254 33.03 -23.52 -12.16
CA SER A 254 33.38 -23.90 -10.78
C SER A 254 33.08 -22.80 -9.75
N MET A 255 33.30 -21.53 -10.10
CA MET A 255 32.91 -20.38 -9.28
C MET A 255 31.38 -20.27 -9.16
N SER A 256 30.66 -20.41 -10.28
CA SER A 256 29.20 -20.41 -10.32
C SER A 256 28.62 -21.53 -9.45
N ASP A 257 29.17 -22.73 -9.50
CA ASP A 257 28.72 -23.86 -8.69
C ASP A 257 28.97 -23.60 -7.19
N SER A 258 30.11 -23.00 -6.84
CA SER A 258 30.41 -22.60 -5.46
C SER A 258 29.44 -21.52 -4.96
N PHE A 259 29.07 -20.56 -5.81
CA PHE A 259 28.09 -19.53 -5.51
C PHE A 259 26.68 -20.13 -5.29
N LEU A 260 26.28 -21.10 -6.10
CA LEU A 260 24.97 -21.77 -5.99
C LEU A 260 24.81 -22.61 -4.72
N LYS A 261 25.90 -22.95 -4.02
CA LYS A 261 25.85 -23.60 -2.70
C LYS A 261 25.32 -22.67 -1.60
N LEU A 262 25.39 -21.35 -1.79
CA LEU A 262 24.94 -20.37 -0.80
C LEU A 262 23.44 -20.11 -0.94
N LYS A 263 22.66 -20.29 0.14
CA LYS A 263 21.23 -19.93 0.16
C LYS A 263 21.10 -18.45 0.53
N LEU A 264 21.20 -17.59 -0.48
CA LEU A 264 21.02 -16.14 -0.35
C LEU A 264 19.62 -15.77 0.19
N THR A 265 19.53 -14.68 0.93
CA THR A 265 18.23 -14.12 1.33
C THR A 265 17.48 -13.52 0.13
N SER A 266 16.16 -13.39 0.25
CA SER A 266 15.32 -12.74 -0.77
C SER A 266 15.80 -11.34 -1.12
N ARG A 267 16.08 -10.55 -0.07
CA ARG A 267 16.61 -9.19 -0.14
C ARG A 267 17.92 -9.13 -0.91
N GLN A 268 18.82 -10.08 -0.66
CA GLN A 268 20.10 -10.12 -1.36
C GLN A 268 19.94 -10.45 -2.84
N VAL A 269 19.07 -11.40 -3.20
CA VAL A 269 18.78 -11.70 -4.61
C VAL A 269 18.15 -10.49 -5.32
N ASP A 270 17.25 -9.78 -4.64
CA ASP A 270 16.63 -8.57 -5.19
C ASP A 270 17.66 -7.43 -5.39
N LYS A 271 18.60 -7.25 -4.46
CA LYS A 271 19.73 -6.30 -4.60
C LYS A 271 20.59 -6.63 -5.83
N LEU A 272 20.96 -7.90 -6.01
CA LEU A 272 21.78 -8.36 -7.14
C LEU A 272 21.04 -8.20 -8.48
N THR A 273 19.77 -8.57 -8.54
CA THR A 273 18.96 -8.40 -9.76
C THR A 273 18.75 -6.92 -10.10
N ARG A 274 18.53 -6.04 -9.11
CA ARG A 274 18.43 -4.60 -9.31
C ARG A 274 19.72 -4.02 -9.89
N HIS A 275 20.87 -4.38 -9.32
CA HIS A 275 22.17 -3.97 -9.81
C HIS A 275 22.36 -4.35 -11.29
N PHE A 276 22.10 -5.61 -11.64
CA PHE A 276 22.23 -6.07 -13.02
C PHE A 276 21.24 -5.38 -13.99
N ARG A 277 20.03 -5.04 -13.54
CA ARG A 277 19.06 -4.28 -14.35
C ARG A 277 19.51 -2.84 -14.60
N GLN A 278 20.10 -2.18 -13.61
CA GLN A 278 20.66 -0.83 -13.76
C GLN A 278 21.78 -0.83 -14.81
N LEU A 279 22.71 -1.78 -14.72
CA LEU A 279 23.76 -1.97 -15.73
C LEU A 279 23.18 -2.10 -17.15
N ARG A 280 22.20 -2.98 -17.32
CA ARG A 280 21.50 -3.15 -18.62
C ARG A 280 20.80 -1.88 -19.08
N ASN A 281 20.15 -1.14 -18.17
CA ASN A 281 19.45 0.09 -18.51
C ASN A 281 20.43 1.14 -19.06
N HIS A 282 21.58 1.31 -18.42
CA HIS A 282 22.63 2.20 -18.93
C HIS A 282 23.10 1.78 -20.34
N ILE A 283 23.33 0.49 -20.59
CA ILE A 283 23.71 -0.02 -21.92
C ILE A 283 22.62 0.32 -22.95
N ARG A 284 21.34 0.07 -22.62
CA ARG A 284 20.22 0.38 -23.51
C ARG A 284 20.05 1.88 -23.76
N GLU A 285 20.35 2.73 -22.79
CA GLU A 285 20.33 4.18 -22.98
C GLU A 285 21.40 4.63 -23.96
N PHE A 286 22.61 4.06 -23.88
CA PHE A 286 23.66 4.32 -24.87
C PHE A 286 23.27 3.79 -26.26
N GLU A 287 22.75 2.58 -26.37
CA GLU A 287 22.26 2.03 -27.65
C GLU A 287 21.15 2.89 -28.27
N ARG A 288 20.17 3.32 -27.47
CA ARG A 288 19.09 4.21 -27.92
C ARG A 288 19.61 5.57 -28.36
N SER A 289 20.61 6.10 -27.65
CA SER A 289 21.25 7.37 -28.01
C SER A 289 22.00 7.24 -29.33
N ILE A 290 22.79 6.18 -29.51
CA ILE A 290 23.48 5.88 -30.78
C ILE A 290 22.46 5.68 -31.91
N MET A 291 21.41 4.91 -31.67
CA MET A 291 20.33 4.70 -32.66
C MET A 291 19.65 6.01 -33.05
N ARG A 292 19.37 6.90 -32.08
CA ARG A 292 18.77 8.21 -32.33
C ARG A 292 19.70 9.11 -33.16
N LEU A 293 20.99 9.17 -32.80
CA LEU A 293 21.99 9.93 -33.55
C LEU A 293 22.13 9.39 -34.99
N CYS A 294 22.23 8.08 -35.15
CA CYS A 294 22.39 7.44 -36.45
C CYS A 294 21.16 7.59 -37.36
N ILE A 295 19.95 7.34 -36.84
CA ILE A 295 18.73 7.30 -37.66
C ILE A 295 18.11 8.69 -37.84
N GLU A 296 17.95 9.46 -36.76
CA GLU A 296 17.23 10.74 -36.83
C GLU A 296 18.12 11.88 -37.30
N LYS A 297 19.33 12.00 -36.74
CA LYS A 297 20.24 13.11 -37.06
C LYS A 297 21.09 12.82 -38.30
N ALA A 298 21.79 11.69 -38.32
CA ALA A 298 22.67 11.30 -39.42
C ALA A 298 21.95 10.65 -40.62
N ARG A 299 20.63 10.45 -40.53
CA ARG A 299 19.76 9.91 -41.60
C ARG A 299 20.21 8.57 -42.18
N ILE A 300 20.86 7.72 -41.37
CA ILE A 300 21.19 6.35 -41.78
C ILE A 300 19.89 5.54 -41.90
N PRO A 301 19.65 4.83 -43.01
CA PRO A 301 18.47 4.00 -43.15
C PRO A 301 18.34 2.97 -42.02
N ARG A 302 17.20 2.96 -41.33
CA ARG A 302 16.94 2.07 -40.18
C ARG A 302 17.29 0.60 -40.44
N LYS A 303 16.98 0.10 -41.65
CA LYS A 303 17.29 -1.28 -42.04
C LYS A 303 18.80 -1.57 -42.06
N LEU A 304 19.59 -0.62 -42.59
CA LEU A 304 21.04 -0.74 -42.63
C LEU A 304 21.63 -0.78 -41.21
N PHE A 305 21.13 0.08 -40.32
CA PHE A 305 21.57 0.12 -38.93
C PHE A 305 21.28 -1.19 -38.20
N ILE A 306 20.05 -1.72 -38.31
CA ILE A 306 19.65 -2.96 -37.63
C ILE A 306 20.44 -4.18 -38.16
N ASP A 307 20.81 -4.20 -39.44
CA ASP A 307 21.54 -5.32 -40.03
C ASP A 307 23.04 -5.31 -39.70
N THR A 308 23.61 -4.14 -39.35
CA THR A 308 25.07 -3.97 -39.19
C THR A 308 25.52 -3.62 -37.78
N PHE A 309 24.70 -2.96 -36.99
CA PHE A 309 25.07 -2.52 -35.64
C PHE A 309 25.15 -3.68 -34.61
N PRO A 310 24.21 -4.65 -34.58
CA PRO A 310 24.28 -5.76 -33.63
C PRO A 310 25.56 -6.59 -33.80
N GLY A 311 26.32 -6.74 -32.71
CA GLY A 311 27.60 -7.45 -32.71
C GLY A 311 28.82 -6.60 -33.07
N GLN A 312 28.64 -5.33 -33.45
CA GLN A 312 29.70 -4.34 -33.70
C GLN A 312 29.57 -3.12 -32.77
N GLU A 313 28.92 -3.32 -31.62
CA GLU A 313 28.53 -2.27 -30.68
C GLU A 313 29.74 -1.55 -30.05
N THR A 314 30.85 -2.27 -29.88
CA THR A 314 32.11 -1.76 -29.31
C THR A 314 33.20 -1.51 -30.35
N ASP A 315 32.94 -1.82 -31.62
CA ASP A 315 33.90 -1.61 -32.70
C ASP A 315 33.86 -0.14 -33.16
N LEU A 316 34.94 0.59 -32.86
CA LEU A 316 35.13 1.99 -33.27
C LEU A 316 35.30 2.13 -34.80
N SER A 317 35.70 1.05 -35.50
CA SER A 317 35.88 1.04 -36.95
C SER A 317 34.58 0.75 -37.72
N TRP A 318 33.50 0.43 -37.01
CA TRP A 318 32.19 0.14 -37.58
C TRP A 318 31.68 1.27 -38.48
N LEU A 319 31.74 2.51 -37.99
CA LEU A 319 31.24 3.69 -38.70
C LEU A 319 32.02 3.89 -40.02
N GLU A 320 33.33 3.71 -40.00
CA GLU A 320 34.20 3.81 -41.19
C GLU A 320 33.92 2.69 -42.19
N THR A 321 33.65 1.48 -41.69
CA THR A 321 33.26 0.32 -42.52
C THR A 321 31.92 0.55 -43.22
N ILE A 322 30.98 1.24 -42.58
CA ILE A 322 29.70 1.62 -43.19
C ILE A 322 29.89 2.70 -44.24
N ILE A 323 30.67 3.74 -43.93
CA ILE A 323 30.96 4.84 -44.86
C ILE A 323 31.60 4.29 -46.14
N SER A 324 32.59 3.41 -46.01
CA SER A 324 33.30 2.81 -47.16
C SER A 324 32.41 1.90 -48.03
N LYS A 325 31.54 1.08 -47.44
CA LYS A 325 30.69 0.14 -48.19
C LYS A 325 29.44 0.78 -48.79
N HIS A 326 28.91 1.84 -48.18
CA HIS A 326 27.60 2.41 -48.54
C HIS A 326 27.62 3.91 -48.85
N ALA A 327 28.78 4.47 -49.22
CA ALA A 327 28.98 5.89 -49.53
C ALA A 327 27.92 6.53 -50.45
N LYS A 328 27.31 5.77 -51.38
CA LYS A 328 26.27 6.28 -52.31
C LYS A 328 24.87 6.47 -51.69
N LYS A 329 24.60 5.89 -50.52
CA LYS A 329 23.28 5.89 -49.86
C LYS A 329 23.24 6.69 -48.55
N LEU A 330 24.33 7.38 -48.21
CA LEU A 330 24.56 8.01 -46.92
C LEU A 330 24.86 9.51 -47.10
N ASP A 331 24.33 10.35 -46.21
CA ASP A 331 24.63 11.78 -46.15
C ASP A 331 25.94 12.00 -45.37
N LEU A 332 27.07 12.04 -46.08
CA LEU A 332 28.42 12.08 -45.46
C LEU A 332 28.66 13.32 -44.59
N GLU A 333 28.15 14.50 -44.97
CA GLU A 333 28.32 15.73 -44.19
C GLU A 333 27.69 15.65 -42.80
N ARG A 334 26.49 15.05 -42.70
CA ARG A 334 25.80 14.90 -41.41
C ARG A 334 26.43 13.82 -40.54
N ILE A 335 26.94 12.76 -41.16
CA ILE A 335 27.61 11.69 -40.41
C ILE A 335 28.88 12.24 -39.77
N GLU A 336 29.66 13.08 -40.47
CA GLU A 336 30.89 13.66 -39.92
C GLU A 336 30.61 14.61 -38.74
N GLU A 337 29.50 15.37 -38.77
CA GLU A 337 29.10 16.26 -37.67
C GLU A 337 28.81 15.50 -36.35
N TYR A 338 28.19 14.32 -36.44
CA TYR A 338 27.85 13.49 -35.27
C TYR A 338 28.83 12.33 -35.04
N ARG A 339 29.89 12.22 -35.85
CA ARG A 339 30.88 11.13 -35.77
C ARG A 339 31.56 11.08 -34.42
N ASP A 340 32.03 12.22 -33.93
CA ASP A 340 32.71 12.31 -32.63
C ASP A 340 31.79 11.92 -31.47
N GLU A 341 30.50 12.28 -31.54
CA GLU A 341 29.52 11.93 -30.52
C GLU A 341 29.21 10.43 -30.52
N ILE A 342 29.06 9.83 -31.71
CA ILE A 342 28.86 8.37 -31.86
C ILE A 342 30.10 7.61 -31.36
N LEU A 343 31.30 8.01 -31.76
CA LEU A 343 32.55 7.38 -31.31
C LEU A 343 32.74 7.52 -29.80
N ARG A 344 32.35 8.65 -29.21
CA ARG A 344 32.36 8.82 -27.75
C ARG A 344 31.43 7.83 -27.05
N LEU A 345 30.22 7.62 -27.57
CA LEU A 345 29.27 6.65 -27.02
C LEU A 345 29.73 5.20 -27.21
N GLN A 346 30.29 4.86 -28.37
CA GLN A 346 30.90 3.54 -28.60
C GLN A 346 32.12 3.30 -27.71
N SER A 347 32.96 4.33 -27.50
CA SER A 347 34.10 4.25 -26.57
C SER A 347 33.65 4.06 -25.12
N LYS A 348 32.53 4.68 -24.70
CA LYS A 348 31.91 4.38 -23.41
C LYS A 348 31.44 2.94 -23.35
N LEU A 349 30.72 2.44 -24.36
CA LEU A 349 30.31 1.03 -24.41
C LEU A 349 31.51 0.08 -24.33
N ALA A 350 32.64 0.41 -24.98
CA ALA A 350 33.88 -0.36 -24.87
C ALA A 350 34.51 -0.29 -23.47
N SER A 351 34.44 0.86 -22.78
CA SER A 351 34.89 0.93 -21.39
C SER A 351 34.02 0.10 -20.45
N PHE A 352 32.70 0.02 -20.71
CA PHE A 352 31.81 -0.89 -19.99
C PHE A 352 32.22 -2.36 -20.19
N GLU A 353 32.58 -2.81 -21.40
CA GLU A 353 33.04 -4.19 -21.58
C GLU A 353 34.32 -4.50 -20.78
N ILE A 354 35.20 -3.51 -20.61
CA ILE A 354 36.45 -3.65 -19.85
C ILE A 354 36.20 -3.67 -18.34
N GLU A 355 35.38 -2.74 -17.84
CA GLU A 355 35.07 -2.60 -16.41
C GLU A 355 34.35 -3.84 -15.88
N TYR A 356 33.34 -4.31 -16.62
CA TYR A 356 32.46 -5.41 -16.22
C TYR A 356 32.98 -6.79 -16.67
N GLY A 357 33.98 -6.84 -17.55
CA GLY A 357 34.57 -8.07 -18.07
C GLY A 357 33.61 -8.95 -18.88
N LEU A 358 32.52 -8.37 -19.39
CA LEU A 358 31.49 -9.04 -20.17
C LEU A 358 31.30 -8.32 -21.50
N THR A 359 31.07 -9.10 -22.57
CA THR A 359 30.65 -8.51 -23.84
C THR A 359 29.18 -8.09 -23.78
N ILE A 360 28.78 -7.09 -24.57
CA ILE A 360 27.38 -6.65 -24.59
C ILE A 360 26.43 -7.78 -25.04
N SER A 361 26.88 -8.66 -25.94
CA SER A 361 26.12 -9.85 -26.34
C SER A 361 25.87 -10.79 -25.15
N GLU A 362 26.89 -11.03 -24.32
CA GLU A 362 26.75 -11.86 -23.13
C GLU A 362 25.81 -11.23 -22.11
N ILE A 363 25.91 -9.92 -21.87
CA ILE A 363 25.00 -9.20 -20.96
C ILE A 363 23.54 -9.34 -21.44
N LYS A 364 23.31 -9.22 -22.76
CA LYS A 364 21.99 -9.43 -23.37
C LYS A 364 21.50 -10.88 -23.18
N ASP A 365 22.37 -11.87 -23.35
CA ASP A 365 22.03 -13.28 -23.18
C ASP A 365 21.74 -13.63 -21.72
N ILE A 366 22.52 -13.13 -20.77
CA ILE A 366 22.30 -13.27 -19.33
C ILE A 366 20.95 -12.62 -18.96
N ASN A 367 20.70 -11.39 -19.40
CA ASN A 367 19.43 -10.72 -19.16
C ASN A 367 18.26 -11.50 -19.76
N ARG A 368 18.41 -12.06 -20.96
CA ARG A 368 17.37 -12.89 -21.59
C ARG A 368 17.09 -14.14 -20.77
N LYS A 369 18.11 -14.88 -20.33
CA LYS A 369 17.96 -16.07 -19.47
C LYS A 369 17.33 -15.72 -18.13
N MET A 370 17.75 -14.62 -17.51
CA MET A 370 17.19 -14.08 -16.27
C MET A 370 15.70 -13.74 -16.43
N SER A 371 15.34 -12.94 -17.45
CA SER A 371 13.94 -12.57 -17.71
C SER A 371 13.04 -13.78 -17.99
N ILE A 372 13.56 -14.82 -18.66
CA ILE A 372 12.82 -16.08 -18.89
C ILE A 372 12.59 -16.81 -17.55
N GLY A 373 13.62 -16.91 -16.71
CA GLY A 373 13.52 -17.52 -15.38
C GLY A 373 12.52 -16.79 -14.48
N GLU A 374 12.60 -15.46 -14.43
CA GLU A 374 11.65 -14.60 -13.71
C GLU A 374 10.22 -14.76 -14.23
N ALA A 375 10.01 -14.74 -15.55
CA ALA A 375 8.69 -14.93 -16.14
C ALA A 375 8.11 -16.31 -15.85
N LYS A 376 8.95 -17.35 -15.84
CA LYS A 376 8.55 -18.71 -15.47
C LYS A 376 8.12 -18.78 -14.00
N ALA A 377 8.93 -18.24 -13.08
CA ALA A 377 8.63 -18.18 -11.66
C ALA A 377 7.36 -17.36 -11.38
N ARG A 378 7.23 -16.16 -11.96
CA ARG A 378 6.06 -15.28 -11.79
C ARG A 378 4.77 -15.92 -12.30
N ARG A 379 4.82 -16.56 -13.47
CA ARG A 379 3.66 -17.28 -14.01
C ARG A 379 3.25 -18.44 -13.11
N ALA A 380 4.21 -19.21 -12.61
CA ALA A 380 3.94 -20.32 -11.71
C ALA A 380 3.38 -19.83 -10.35
N LYS A 381 3.92 -18.75 -9.78
CA LYS A 381 3.35 -18.10 -8.58
C LYS A 381 1.92 -17.64 -8.82
N LYS A 382 1.65 -16.97 -9.94
CA LYS A 382 0.30 -16.53 -10.32
C LYS A 382 -0.68 -17.70 -10.44
N GLU A 383 -0.29 -18.76 -11.14
CA GLU A 383 -1.08 -20.00 -11.28
C GLU A 383 -1.37 -20.63 -9.91
N MET A 384 -0.40 -20.62 -8.98
CA MET A 384 -0.57 -21.10 -7.62
C MET A 384 -1.56 -20.27 -6.81
N VAL A 385 -1.50 -18.94 -6.92
CA VAL A 385 -2.41 -18.02 -6.23
C VAL A 385 -3.83 -18.18 -6.76
N GLU A 386 -4.01 -18.15 -8.08
CA GLU A 386 -5.31 -18.27 -8.76
C GLU A 386 -6.05 -19.56 -8.37
N ALA A 387 -5.33 -20.69 -8.32
CA ALA A 387 -5.91 -21.97 -7.92
C ALA A 387 -6.39 -22.01 -6.45
N ASN A 388 -5.85 -21.13 -5.60
CA ASN A 388 -6.09 -21.09 -4.15
C ASN A 388 -6.96 -19.93 -3.67
N LEU A 389 -7.48 -19.06 -4.56
CA LEU A 389 -8.37 -17.95 -4.19
C LEU A 389 -9.63 -18.40 -3.40
N ARG A 390 -10.14 -19.59 -3.69
CA ARG A 390 -11.28 -20.19 -2.96
C ARG A 390 -10.98 -20.44 -1.49
N LEU A 391 -9.73 -20.78 -1.16
CA LEU A 391 -9.29 -20.98 0.21
C LEU A 391 -9.41 -19.66 0.99
N VAL A 392 -8.97 -18.55 0.40
CA VAL A 392 -9.05 -17.21 1.00
C VAL A 392 -10.49 -16.85 1.34
N ILE A 393 -11.42 -17.01 0.40
CA ILE A 393 -12.85 -16.76 0.63
C ILE A 393 -13.38 -17.61 1.78
N SER A 394 -13.04 -18.90 1.82
CA SER A 394 -13.52 -19.81 2.88
C SER A 394 -13.04 -19.39 4.28
N ILE A 395 -11.89 -18.73 4.36
CA ILE A 395 -11.33 -18.18 5.61
C ILE A 395 -11.96 -16.82 5.91
N ALA A 396 -12.02 -15.91 4.93
CA ALA A 396 -12.56 -14.56 5.05
C ALA A 396 -14.04 -14.55 5.48
N LYS A 397 -14.84 -15.53 5.04
CA LYS A 397 -16.25 -15.71 5.47
C LYS A 397 -16.44 -15.78 6.98
N LYS A 398 -15.42 -16.16 7.76
CA LYS A 398 -15.50 -16.21 9.24
C LYS A 398 -15.34 -14.82 9.90
N TYR A 399 -15.00 -13.82 9.11
CA TYR A 399 -14.68 -12.46 9.56
C TYR A 399 -15.62 -11.40 8.96
N THR A 400 -16.62 -11.80 8.15
CA THR A 400 -17.70 -10.92 7.71
C THR A 400 -18.46 -10.41 8.95
N ASN A 401 -18.66 -9.10 9.06
CA ASN A 401 -19.27 -8.42 10.22
C ASN A 401 -18.32 -8.08 11.38
N ARG A 402 -17.04 -7.79 11.08
CA ARG A 402 -16.07 -7.26 12.06
C ARG A 402 -15.61 -5.83 11.76
N GLY A 403 -16.43 -5.06 11.05
CA GLY A 403 -16.17 -3.64 10.71
C GLY A 403 -15.58 -3.41 9.32
N LEU A 404 -15.02 -4.44 8.67
CA LEU A 404 -14.47 -4.33 7.31
C LEU A 404 -15.39 -5.02 6.27
N GLN A 405 -15.44 -4.48 5.05
CA GLN A 405 -16.22 -5.06 3.96
C GLN A 405 -15.65 -6.42 3.53
N PHE A 406 -16.51 -7.29 3.00
CA PHE A 406 -16.11 -8.64 2.60
C PHE A 406 -15.06 -8.65 1.48
N LEU A 407 -15.12 -7.70 0.53
CA LEU A 407 -14.13 -7.59 -0.55
C LEU A 407 -12.74 -7.25 0.00
N ASP A 408 -12.66 -6.31 0.93
CA ASP A 408 -11.40 -5.89 1.54
C ASP A 408 -10.78 -7.05 2.34
N LEU A 409 -11.59 -7.81 3.10
CA LEU A 409 -11.15 -9.03 3.78
C LEU A 409 -10.58 -10.06 2.80
N ILE A 410 -11.16 -10.19 1.60
CA ILE A 410 -10.65 -11.08 0.56
C ILE A 410 -9.33 -10.56 0.00
N GLN A 411 -9.20 -9.25 -0.26
CA GLN A 411 -7.96 -8.68 -0.81
C GLN A 411 -6.80 -8.82 0.16
N GLU A 412 -7.02 -8.52 1.44
CA GLU A 412 -6.02 -8.69 2.50
C GLU A 412 -5.64 -10.16 2.69
N GLY A 413 -6.63 -11.05 2.59
CA GLY A 413 -6.40 -12.49 2.55
C GLY A 413 -5.60 -12.94 1.31
N ASN A 414 -5.81 -12.33 0.15
CA ASN A 414 -5.07 -12.61 -1.08
C ASN A 414 -3.60 -12.14 -0.96
N ILE A 415 -3.34 -11.00 -0.32
CA ILE A 415 -1.99 -10.53 0.00
C ILE A 415 -1.30 -11.53 0.94
N GLY A 416 -2.00 -12.01 1.97
CA GLY A 416 -1.51 -13.08 2.84
C GLY A 416 -1.22 -14.38 2.10
N LEU A 417 -2.08 -14.76 1.14
CA LEU A 417 -1.87 -15.93 0.27
C LEU A 417 -0.63 -15.76 -0.62
N MET A 418 -0.41 -14.59 -1.21
CA MET A 418 0.79 -14.31 -2.01
C MET A 418 2.08 -14.49 -1.18
N LYS A 419 2.10 -13.95 0.04
CA LYS A 419 3.22 -14.15 0.99
C LYS A 419 3.42 -15.63 1.32
N ALA A 420 2.33 -16.40 1.47
CA ALA A 420 2.41 -17.84 1.71
C ALA A 420 2.99 -18.61 0.53
N VAL A 421 2.59 -18.28 -0.71
CA VAL A 421 3.14 -18.88 -1.93
C VAL A 421 4.64 -18.61 -2.04
N ASP A 422 5.07 -17.39 -1.72
CA ASP A 422 6.48 -17.00 -1.77
C ASP A 422 7.36 -17.78 -0.80
N LYS A 423 6.83 -18.17 0.38
CA LYS A 423 7.57 -18.87 1.43
C LYS A 423 7.25 -20.37 1.53
N PHE A 424 6.55 -20.94 0.55
CA PHE A 424 6.10 -22.33 0.65
C PHE A 424 7.21 -23.33 0.30
N GLU A 425 7.53 -24.22 1.25
CA GLU A 425 8.50 -25.31 1.06
C GLU A 425 7.78 -26.65 0.96
N TYR A 426 7.68 -27.22 -0.25
CA TYR A 426 7.01 -28.52 -0.43
C TYR A 426 7.79 -29.70 0.15
N ARG A 427 9.11 -29.54 0.38
CA ARG A 427 10.00 -30.58 0.91
C ARG A 427 9.64 -31.02 2.33
N ARG A 428 9.03 -30.13 3.12
CA ARG A 428 8.48 -30.44 4.46
C ARG A 428 7.32 -31.44 4.41
N GLY A 429 6.73 -31.69 3.23
CA GLY A 429 5.71 -32.71 3.02
C GLY A 429 4.28 -32.32 3.42
N TYR A 430 4.08 -31.16 4.04
CA TYR A 430 2.76 -30.62 4.37
C TYR A 430 2.01 -30.12 3.12
N LYS A 431 0.67 -30.10 3.19
CA LYS A 431 -0.17 -29.53 2.11
C LYS A 431 -0.07 -28.01 2.12
N PHE A 432 -0.16 -27.38 0.94
CA PHE A 432 -0.11 -25.93 0.83
C PHE A 432 -1.21 -25.24 1.64
N SER A 433 -2.42 -25.76 1.62
CA SER A 433 -3.57 -25.20 2.35
C SER A 433 -3.33 -25.10 3.86
N THR A 434 -2.64 -26.05 4.48
CA THR A 434 -2.30 -26.02 5.91
C THR A 434 -1.40 -24.83 6.24
N TYR A 435 -0.39 -24.60 5.40
CA TYR A 435 0.55 -23.49 5.56
C TYR A 435 -0.09 -22.14 5.24
N ALA A 436 -0.79 -22.04 4.10
CA ALA A 436 -1.42 -20.81 3.64
C ALA A 436 -2.51 -20.31 4.60
N THR A 437 -3.23 -21.21 5.27
CA THR A 437 -4.27 -20.82 6.23
C THR A 437 -3.74 -19.92 7.35
N TRP A 438 -2.49 -20.13 7.79
CA TRP A 438 -1.88 -19.31 8.84
C TRP A 438 -1.63 -17.88 8.35
N TRP A 439 -0.95 -17.73 7.21
CA TRP A 439 -0.66 -16.43 6.59
C TRP A 439 -1.91 -15.65 6.19
N ILE A 440 -2.92 -16.33 5.62
CA ILE A 440 -4.20 -15.70 5.26
C ILE A 440 -4.92 -15.19 6.51
N ARG A 441 -4.97 -16.01 7.57
CA ARG A 441 -5.62 -15.61 8.83
C ARG A 441 -4.89 -14.44 9.48
N GLN A 442 -3.57 -14.45 9.48
CA GLN A 442 -2.75 -13.39 10.06
C GLN A 442 -2.98 -12.07 9.33
N ALA A 443 -2.95 -12.08 7.99
CA ALA A 443 -3.18 -10.89 7.18
C ALA A 443 -4.59 -10.31 7.41
N ILE A 444 -5.63 -11.15 7.38
CA ILE A 444 -7.01 -10.72 7.63
C ILE A 444 -7.16 -10.15 9.05
N THR A 445 -6.61 -10.83 10.06
CA THR A 445 -6.74 -10.39 11.47
C THR A 445 -6.00 -9.07 11.71
N ARG A 446 -4.82 -8.88 11.10
CA ARG A 446 -4.05 -7.64 11.16
C ARG A 446 -4.78 -6.49 10.46
N SER A 447 -5.30 -6.69 9.25
CA SER A 447 -6.08 -5.66 8.54
C SER A 447 -7.33 -5.24 9.33
N ILE A 448 -8.06 -6.18 9.94
CA ILE A 448 -9.21 -5.83 10.79
C ILE A 448 -8.76 -4.97 11.98
N ALA A 449 -7.62 -5.28 12.59
CA ALA A 449 -7.10 -4.50 13.69
C ALA A 449 -6.68 -3.08 13.27
N ASP A 450 -6.05 -2.95 12.10
CA ASP A 450 -5.48 -1.68 11.65
C ASP A 450 -6.52 -0.75 10.98
N GLN A 451 -7.47 -1.29 10.22
CA GLN A 451 -8.34 -0.51 9.33
C GLN A 451 -9.83 -0.52 9.71
N ALA A 452 -10.32 -1.48 10.50
CA ALA A 452 -11.77 -1.63 10.70
C ALA A 452 -12.42 -0.56 11.60
N ARG A 453 -11.63 0.30 12.24
CA ARG A 453 -12.12 1.37 13.15
C ARG A 453 -11.77 2.74 12.61
N THR A 454 -12.68 3.69 12.77
CA THR A 454 -12.47 5.11 12.44
C THR A 454 -11.28 5.72 13.16
N ILE A 455 -11.10 5.35 14.44
CA ILE A 455 -9.93 5.74 15.24
C ILE A 455 -9.06 4.50 15.39
N ARG A 456 -7.87 4.54 14.80
CA ARG A 456 -6.90 3.44 14.84
C ARG A 456 -6.46 3.16 16.29
N ILE A 457 -6.48 1.89 16.67
CA ILE A 457 -6.01 1.40 17.96
C ILE A 457 -4.88 0.39 17.68
N PRO A 458 -3.75 0.45 18.42
CA PRO A 458 -2.66 -0.52 18.25
C PRO A 458 -3.12 -1.99 18.43
N VAL A 459 -2.50 -2.92 17.70
CA VAL A 459 -2.91 -4.33 17.63
C VAL A 459 -2.96 -5.00 19.02
N HIS A 460 -1.93 -4.80 19.85
CA HIS A 460 -1.88 -5.38 21.21
C HIS A 460 -3.04 -4.91 22.11
N MET A 461 -3.55 -3.70 21.91
CA MET A 461 -4.73 -3.19 22.63
C MET A 461 -6.01 -3.87 22.15
N ILE A 462 -6.13 -4.14 20.85
CA ILE A 462 -7.27 -4.87 20.26
C ILE A 462 -7.27 -6.32 20.73
N GLU A 463 -6.10 -6.96 20.83
CA GLU A 463 -5.97 -8.29 21.43
C GLU A 463 -6.44 -8.31 22.89
N THR A 464 -6.04 -7.30 23.66
CA THR A 464 -6.48 -7.13 25.06
C THR A 464 -8.00 -6.97 25.14
N ILE A 465 -8.62 -6.17 24.26
CA ILE A 465 -10.07 -6.00 24.16
C ILE A 465 -10.76 -7.32 23.80
N ASN A 466 -10.22 -8.08 22.85
CA ASN A 466 -10.78 -9.37 22.46
C ASN A 466 -10.68 -10.41 23.58
N LYS A 467 -9.56 -10.43 24.32
CA LYS A 467 -9.38 -11.28 25.51
C LYS A 467 -10.38 -10.91 26.60
N LEU A 468 -10.56 -9.62 26.86
CA LEU A 468 -11.57 -9.10 27.78
C LEU A 468 -12.98 -9.54 27.36
N ASN A 469 -13.37 -9.34 26.10
CA ASN A 469 -14.68 -9.73 25.57
C ASN A 469 -14.92 -11.25 25.61
N ARG A 470 -13.87 -12.07 25.49
CA ARG A 470 -13.95 -13.52 25.63
C ARG A 470 -14.20 -13.91 27.09
N ILE A 471 -13.44 -13.35 28.02
CA ILE A 471 -13.58 -13.63 29.46
C ILE A 471 -14.92 -13.10 29.98
N SER A 472 -15.34 -11.91 29.56
CA SER A 472 -16.63 -11.32 29.92
C SER A 472 -17.79 -12.22 29.46
N ARG A 473 -17.75 -12.74 28.22
CA ARG A 473 -18.74 -13.73 27.75
C ARG A 473 -18.72 -15.03 28.55
N GLN A 474 -17.54 -15.50 28.96
CA GLN A 474 -17.42 -16.70 29.79
C GLN A 474 -18.03 -16.47 31.19
N ILE A 475 -17.75 -15.33 31.83
CA ILE A 475 -18.34 -14.97 33.13
C ILE A 475 -19.87 -14.82 33.01
N LEU A 476 -20.35 -14.20 31.93
CA LEU A 476 -21.78 -14.09 31.66
C LEU A 476 -22.45 -15.46 31.54
N GLN A 477 -21.79 -16.42 30.89
CA GLN A 477 -22.29 -17.80 30.77
C GLN A 477 -22.26 -18.56 32.10
N GLU A 478 -21.22 -18.36 32.93
CA GLU A 478 -21.06 -19.02 34.23
C GLU A 478 -21.99 -18.45 35.31
N THR A 479 -22.17 -17.14 35.34
CA THR A 479 -22.85 -16.41 36.44
C THR A 479 -24.23 -15.89 36.07
N GLY A 480 -24.56 -15.79 34.77
CA GLY A 480 -25.81 -15.23 34.27
C GLY A 480 -25.93 -13.70 34.38
N ARG A 481 -24.87 -13.01 34.82
CA ARG A 481 -24.80 -11.54 34.96
C ARG A 481 -23.60 -10.97 34.21
N GLU A 482 -23.66 -9.68 33.88
CA GLU A 482 -22.53 -8.97 33.27
C GLU A 482 -21.35 -8.90 34.25
N ALA A 483 -20.13 -9.05 33.73
CA ALA A 483 -18.91 -9.07 34.53
C ALA A 483 -18.58 -7.67 35.05
N THR A 484 -18.24 -7.57 36.35
CA THR A 484 -17.78 -6.30 36.93
C THR A 484 -16.30 -6.03 36.54
N PRO A 485 -15.86 -4.76 36.47
CA PRO A 485 -14.45 -4.45 36.20
C PRO A 485 -13.48 -5.09 37.20
N GLU A 486 -13.89 -5.25 38.46
CA GLU A 486 -13.12 -5.92 39.52
C GLU A 486 -12.92 -7.41 39.23
N GLU A 487 -13.99 -8.12 38.85
CA GLU A 487 -13.92 -9.56 38.50
C GLU A 487 -13.07 -9.79 37.24
N LEU A 488 -13.17 -8.89 36.27
CA LEU A 488 -12.32 -8.92 35.07
C LEU A 488 -10.85 -8.67 35.41
N ALA A 489 -10.56 -7.78 36.37
CA ALA A 489 -9.21 -7.45 36.82
C ALA A 489 -8.52 -8.66 37.45
N GLU A 490 -9.23 -9.36 38.33
CA GLU A 490 -8.73 -10.57 38.97
C GLU A 490 -8.46 -11.68 37.94
N LYS A 491 -9.39 -11.92 37.00
CA LYS A 491 -9.27 -13.01 36.02
C LYS A 491 -8.26 -12.71 34.89
N MET A 492 -7.97 -11.44 34.63
CA MET A 492 -6.98 -11.01 33.62
C MET A 492 -5.61 -10.70 34.20
N GLU A 493 -5.44 -10.71 35.53
CA GLU A 493 -4.21 -10.31 36.24
C GLU A 493 -3.76 -8.87 35.88
N LEU A 494 -4.73 -7.98 35.67
CA LEU A 494 -4.48 -6.56 35.35
C LEU A 494 -5.10 -5.66 36.42
N SER A 495 -4.56 -4.45 36.59
CA SER A 495 -5.16 -3.44 37.47
C SER A 495 -6.54 -3.02 36.97
N GLU A 496 -7.48 -2.78 37.89
CA GLU A 496 -8.85 -2.35 37.56
C GLU A 496 -8.88 -1.05 36.72
N ASP A 497 -8.01 -0.09 37.04
CA ASP A 497 -7.92 1.17 36.29
C ASP A 497 -7.53 0.97 34.82
N LYS A 498 -6.66 -0.01 34.55
CA LYS A 498 -6.29 -0.37 33.17
C LYS A 498 -7.48 -0.96 32.44
N ILE A 499 -8.29 -1.80 33.10
CA ILE A 499 -9.51 -2.37 32.51
C ILE A 499 -10.56 -1.29 32.23
N ARG A 500 -10.78 -0.35 33.16
CA ARG A 500 -11.68 0.79 32.91
C ARG A 500 -11.24 1.63 31.71
N LYS A 501 -9.92 1.86 31.56
CA LYS A 501 -9.37 2.55 30.38
C LYS A 501 -9.59 1.76 29.09
N VAL A 502 -9.34 0.44 29.11
CA VAL A 502 -9.59 -0.43 27.95
C VAL A 502 -11.07 -0.44 27.55
N LEU A 503 -11.99 -0.53 28.52
CA LEU A 503 -13.43 -0.45 28.27
C LEU A 503 -13.86 0.90 27.68
N LYS A 504 -13.20 2.00 28.08
CA LYS A 504 -13.44 3.33 27.51
C LYS A 504 -12.97 3.41 26.05
N ILE A 505 -11.81 2.85 25.74
CA ILE A 505 -11.21 2.83 24.39
C ILE A 505 -12.00 1.90 23.45
N ALA A 506 -12.59 0.83 23.96
CA ALA A 506 -13.31 -0.16 23.15
C ALA A 506 -14.59 0.39 22.48
N LYS A 507 -15.13 1.52 22.95
CA LYS A 507 -16.36 2.14 22.43
C LYS A 507 -16.12 2.72 21.02
N GLU A 508 -17.08 2.47 20.13
CA GLU A 508 -17.05 3.01 18.77
C GLU A 508 -17.76 4.38 18.73
N PRO A 509 -17.28 5.31 17.89
CA PRO A 509 -17.95 6.59 17.69
C PRO A 509 -19.31 6.38 17.03
N ILE A 510 -20.28 7.23 17.39
CA ILE A 510 -21.64 7.19 16.87
C ILE A 510 -21.75 8.23 15.74
N SER A 511 -22.55 7.93 14.70
CA SER A 511 -22.81 8.90 13.63
C SER A 511 -23.57 10.11 14.16
N MET A 512 -23.18 11.32 13.74
CA MET A 512 -23.93 12.55 14.06
C MET A 512 -25.33 12.56 13.43
N GLU A 513 -25.54 11.81 12.36
CA GLU A 513 -26.84 11.64 11.69
C GLU A 513 -27.71 10.59 12.36
N THR A 514 -27.31 10.05 13.53
CA THR A 514 -28.18 9.15 14.27
C THR A 514 -29.41 9.95 14.75
N PRO A 515 -30.64 9.57 14.35
CA PRO A 515 -31.84 10.29 14.76
C PRO A 515 -32.03 10.19 16.28
N VAL A 516 -32.54 11.26 16.88
CA VAL A 516 -32.76 11.37 18.33
C VAL A 516 -34.26 11.53 18.58
N GLY A 517 -34.88 10.46 19.09
CA GLY A 517 -36.32 10.43 19.37
C GLY A 517 -37.14 9.80 18.25
N ASP A 518 -38.46 10.04 18.29
CA ASP A 518 -39.42 9.54 17.29
C ASP A 518 -39.68 10.55 16.15
N ASP A 519 -39.14 11.78 16.26
CA ASP A 519 -39.26 12.82 15.25
C ASP A 519 -38.06 12.71 14.27
N ASP A 520 -38.33 12.39 13.00
CA ASP A 520 -37.32 12.17 11.96
C ASP A 520 -36.45 13.40 11.62
N ASP A 521 -36.80 14.59 12.13
CA ASP A 521 -36.09 15.85 11.84
C ASP A 521 -34.92 16.14 12.82
N SER A 522 -34.85 15.48 13.98
CA SER A 522 -33.83 15.78 15.00
C SER A 522 -32.69 14.77 14.98
N HIS A 523 -31.46 15.24 14.71
CA HIS A 523 -30.27 14.40 14.66
C HIS A 523 -29.36 14.66 15.86
N LEU A 524 -28.51 13.70 16.22
CA LEU A 524 -27.56 13.85 17.34
C LEU A 524 -26.63 15.06 17.15
N GLY A 525 -26.27 15.36 15.91
CA GLY A 525 -25.43 16.50 15.55
C GLY A 525 -26.01 17.86 15.95
N ASP A 526 -27.34 18.01 15.98
CA ASP A 526 -28.01 19.27 16.30
C ASP A 526 -27.84 19.67 17.77
N PHE A 527 -27.48 18.71 18.63
CA PHE A 527 -27.28 18.92 20.07
C PHE A 527 -25.82 19.13 20.48
N ILE A 528 -24.87 19.06 19.54
CA ILE A 528 -23.45 19.22 19.82
C ILE A 528 -23.11 20.71 19.80
N GLU A 529 -22.88 21.29 20.99
CA GLU A 529 -22.46 22.69 21.14
C GLU A 529 -21.00 22.90 20.70
N ASP A 530 -20.71 24.07 20.13
CA ASP A 530 -19.34 24.48 19.82
C ASP A 530 -18.72 25.25 21.01
N ASN A 531 -17.86 24.55 21.75
CA ASN A 531 -17.16 25.11 22.91
C ASN A 531 -15.95 26.01 22.54
N ASN A 532 -15.57 26.11 21.27
CA ASN A 532 -14.45 26.97 20.85
C ASN A 532 -14.88 28.43 20.63
N ILE A 533 -16.17 28.68 20.44
CA ILE A 533 -16.70 30.03 20.24
C ILE A 533 -16.92 30.66 21.60
N GLU A 534 -16.20 31.74 21.88
CA GLU A 534 -16.48 32.57 23.05
C GLU A 534 -17.90 33.13 22.95
N SER A 535 -18.63 33.06 24.07
CA SER A 535 -19.97 33.64 24.12
C SER A 535 -19.90 35.15 23.86
N PRO A 536 -20.89 35.76 23.17
CA PRO A 536 -20.95 37.21 23.02
C PRO A 536 -20.91 37.97 24.36
N ILE A 537 -21.35 37.33 25.45
CA ILE A 537 -21.21 37.85 26.82
C ILE A 537 -19.75 37.87 27.26
N ASP A 538 -19.01 36.77 27.05
CA ASP A 538 -17.60 36.66 27.42
C ASP A 538 -16.76 37.66 26.61
N MET A 539 -17.05 37.81 25.32
CA MET A 539 -16.42 38.83 24.48
C MET A 539 -16.71 40.26 24.99
N ALA A 540 -17.97 40.55 25.36
CA ALA A 540 -18.35 41.87 25.87
C ALA A 540 -17.71 42.17 27.24
N THR A 541 -17.58 41.16 28.11
CA THR A 541 -16.91 41.32 29.41
C THR A 541 -15.40 41.49 29.25
N ALA A 542 -14.76 40.75 28.33
CA ALA A 542 -13.35 40.91 28.00
C ALA A 542 -13.04 42.30 27.40
N GLU A 543 -13.88 42.79 26.49
CA GLU A 543 -13.74 44.13 25.91
C GLU A 543 -14.02 45.22 26.96
N GLY A 544 -15.02 45.03 27.81
CA GLY A 544 -15.30 45.93 28.94
C GLY A 544 -14.15 45.98 29.94
N LEU A 545 -13.51 44.84 30.24
CA LEU A 545 -12.32 44.77 31.08
C LEU A 545 -11.14 45.50 30.42
N ARG A 546 -10.97 45.34 29.11
CA ARG A 546 -9.94 46.06 28.33
C ARG A 546 -10.13 47.57 28.42
N GLU A 547 -11.35 48.07 28.23
CA GLU A 547 -11.64 49.50 28.31
C GLU A 547 -11.42 50.05 29.74
N ALA A 548 -11.91 49.33 30.76
CA ALA A 548 -11.74 49.71 32.16
C ALA A 548 -10.27 49.72 32.60
N THR A 549 -9.47 48.74 32.14
CA THR A 549 -8.02 48.70 32.43
C THR A 549 -7.29 49.86 31.76
N LEU A 550 -7.65 50.25 30.53
CA LEU A 550 -7.07 51.41 29.86
C LEU A 550 -7.40 52.72 30.58
N GLU A 551 -8.67 52.95 30.94
CA GLU A 551 -9.11 54.15 31.67
C GLU A 551 -8.33 54.32 32.99
N ILE A 552 -8.11 53.21 33.72
CA ILE A 552 -7.39 53.25 35.00
C ILE A 552 -5.90 53.46 34.82
N LEU A 553 -5.29 52.91 33.77
CA LEU A 553 -3.88 53.15 33.45
C LEU A 553 -3.62 54.62 33.10
N GLU A 554 -4.58 55.33 32.50
CA GLU A 554 -4.47 56.78 32.24
C GLU A 554 -4.43 57.62 33.51
N THR A 555 -5.00 57.13 34.63
CA THR A 555 -4.94 57.82 35.94
C THR A 555 -3.58 57.71 36.65
N LEU A 556 -2.66 56.88 36.13
CA LEU A 556 -1.29 56.78 36.62
C LEU A 556 -0.42 57.85 35.97
N THR A 557 0.78 58.06 36.52
CA THR A 557 1.75 58.92 35.83
C THR A 557 2.17 58.28 34.50
N PRO A 558 2.46 59.04 33.44
CA PRO A 558 2.79 58.48 32.12
C PRO A 558 3.92 57.44 32.14
N ARG A 559 4.87 57.61 33.08
CA ARG A 559 5.99 56.69 33.29
C ARG A 559 5.56 55.38 33.97
N GLU A 560 4.64 55.43 34.93
CA GLU A 560 4.08 54.24 35.60
C GLU A 560 3.17 53.46 34.64
N ALA A 561 2.30 54.14 33.91
CA ALA A 561 1.40 53.55 32.92
C ALA A 561 2.18 52.82 31.81
N LYS A 562 3.20 53.46 31.24
CA LYS A 562 4.03 52.86 30.18
C LYS A 562 4.85 51.66 30.66
N VAL A 563 5.35 51.67 31.91
CA VAL A 563 6.01 50.48 32.51
C VAL A 563 5.03 49.32 32.62
N LEU A 564 3.79 49.54 33.06
CA LEU A 564 2.79 48.47 33.17
C LEU A 564 2.32 47.97 31.80
N ARG A 565 2.07 48.85 30.82
CA ARG A 565 1.69 48.45 29.46
C ARG A 565 2.75 47.55 28.81
N MET A 566 4.01 47.96 28.87
CA MET A 566 5.12 47.19 28.30
C MET A 566 5.39 45.90 29.08
N ARG A 567 5.21 45.90 30.40
CA ARG A 567 5.47 44.71 31.22
C ARG A 567 4.43 43.60 31.04
N PHE A 568 3.16 43.98 30.89
CA PHE A 568 2.03 43.04 30.77
C PHE A 568 1.49 42.90 29.34
N GLY A 569 2.09 43.58 28.36
CA GLY A 569 1.67 43.51 26.96
C GLY A 569 0.34 44.20 26.66
N ILE A 570 -0.09 45.17 27.48
CA ILE A 570 -1.36 45.88 27.26
C ILE A 570 -1.18 46.85 26.09
N GLU A 571 -2.00 46.69 25.03
CA GLU A 571 -1.87 47.37 23.72
C GLU A 571 -0.59 47.04 22.95
N MET A 572 0.09 45.93 23.29
CA MET A 572 1.31 45.50 22.62
C MET A 572 1.22 44.02 22.26
N ASN A 573 1.87 43.63 21.16
CA ASN A 573 1.82 42.24 20.70
C ASN A 573 2.57 41.27 21.62
N THR A 574 3.47 41.77 22.47
CA THR A 574 4.33 40.97 23.35
C THR A 574 4.56 41.67 24.68
N ASP A 575 4.70 40.91 25.75
CA ASP A 575 5.19 41.39 27.03
C ASP A 575 6.72 41.56 27.02
N HIS A 576 7.22 42.58 27.72
CA HIS A 576 8.65 42.84 27.84
C HIS A 576 9.16 42.47 29.23
N THR A 577 10.40 41.96 29.29
CA THR A 577 11.06 41.67 30.57
C THR A 577 11.45 42.96 31.31
N LEU A 578 11.65 42.88 32.64
CA LEU A 578 12.09 44.04 33.44
C LEU A 578 13.41 44.65 32.96
N GLU A 579 14.27 43.84 32.34
CA GLU A 579 15.55 44.30 31.79
C GLU A 579 15.37 45.04 30.46
N GLU A 580 14.51 44.52 29.56
CA GLU A 580 14.14 45.19 28.31
C GLU A 580 13.44 46.52 28.54
N VAL A 581 12.47 46.54 29.47
CA VAL A 581 11.81 47.78 29.90
C VAL A 581 12.83 48.74 30.52
N GLY A 582 13.80 48.23 31.28
CA GLY A 582 14.90 49.02 31.85
C GLY A 582 15.76 49.68 30.79
N LYS A 583 16.11 48.95 29.73
CA LYS A 583 16.86 49.49 28.58
C LYS A 583 16.11 50.62 27.87
N GLN A 584 14.79 50.53 27.72
CA GLN A 584 14.01 51.59 27.06
C GLN A 584 13.83 52.87 27.89
N PHE A 585 13.93 52.78 29.22
CA PHE A 585 13.85 53.92 30.12
C PHE A 585 15.20 54.42 30.63
N ASP A 586 16.32 53.87 30.12
CA ASP A 586 17.69 54.11 30.60
C ASP A 586 17.85 53.96 32.11
N VAL A 587 17.26 52.90 32.65
CA VAL A 587 17.10 52.68 34.10
C VAL A 587 17.42 51.23 34.45
N THR A 588 17.98 50.99 35.63
CA THR A 588 18.30 49.63 36.09
C THR A 588 17.03 48.78 36.25
N ARG A 589 17.17 47.47 36.00
CA ARG A 589 16.11 46.46 36.21
C ARG A 589 15.38 46.63 37.55
N GLU A 590 16.15 46.80 38.64
CA GLU A 590 15.59 46.94 39.98
C GLU A 590 14.75 48.21 40.14
N ARG A 591 15.10 49.28 39.43
CA ARG A 591 14.33 50.51 39.47
C ARG A 591 13.02 50.40 38.68
N ILE A 592 12.94 49.62 37.60
CA ILE A 592 11.67 49.29 36.94
C ILE A 592 10.77 48.47 37.87
N ARG A 593 11.32 47.46 38.55
CA ARG A 593 10.59 46.66 39.56
C ARG A 593 9.99 47.52 40.67
N GLN A 594 10.72 48.53 41.14
CA GLN A 594 10.21 49.50 42.12
C GLN A 594 9.06 50.36 41.57
N ILE A 595 9.15 50.80 40.30
CA ILE A 595 8.10 51.58 39.65
C ILE A 595 6.84 50.73 39.47
N GLU A 596 6.98 49.48 39.02
CA GLU A 596 5.90 48.50 38.90
C GLU A 596 5.21 48.27 40.25
N ALA A 597 5.95 47.90 41.29
CA ALA A 597 5.40 47.66 42.62
C ALA A 597 4.68 48.90 43.19
N LYS A 598 5.21 50.09 42.91
CA LYS A 598 4.58 51.36 43.29
C LYS A 598 3.28 51.60 42.52
N ALA A 599 3.26 51.33 41.21
CA ALA A 599 2.08 51.47 40.38
C ALA A 599 0.98 50.49 40.79
N LEU A 600 1.30 49.20 40.99
CA LEU A 600 0.37 48.19 41.50
C LEU A 600 -0.19 48.55 42.88
N ARG A 601 0.64 49.12 43.77
CA ARG A 601 0.17 49.60 45.09
C ARG A 601 -0.82 50.76 44.96
N LYS A 602 -0.67 51.65 43.98
CA LYS A 602 -1.63 52.73 43.71
C LYS A 602 -2.94 52.19 43.12
N LEU A 603 -2.85 51.21 42.22
CA LEU A 603 -4.01 50.55 41.61
C LEU A 603 -4.83 49.75 42.63
N ARG A 604 -4.17 49.23 43.68
CA ARG A 604 -4.83 48.52 44.80
C ARG A 604 -5.60 49.45 45.75
N HIS A 605 -5.52 50.77 45.60
CA HIS A 605 -6.31 51.67 46.43
C HIS A 605 -7.81 51.54 46.10
N PRO A 606 -8.71 51.44 47.10
CA PRO A 606 -10.13 51.13 46.89
C PRO A 606 -10.82 51.98 45.82
N SER A 607 -10.52 53.29 45.80
CA SER A 607 -11.07 54.24 44.83
C SER A 607 -10.73 53.96 43.36
N ARG A 608 -9.68 53.17 43.08
CA ARG A 608 -9.26 52.77 41.73
C ARG A 608 -9.56 51.30 41.45
N SER A 609 -9.45 50.44 42.46
CA SER A 609 -9.70 49.01 42.32
C SER A 609 -11.18 48.65 42.22
N GLU A 610 -12.10 49.49 42.69
CA GLU A 610 -13.55 49.22 42.67
C GLU A 610 -14.07 48.89 41.26
N LYS A 611 -13.64 49.65 40.24
CA LYS A 611 -13.99 49.42 38.83
C LYS A 611 -13.43 48.11 38.24
N LEU A 612 -12.28 47.63 38.71
CA LEU A 612 -11.69 46.35 38.24
C LEU A 612 -12.19 45.17 39.06
N ARG A 613 -12.60 45.42 40.30
CA ARG A 613 -13.08 44.40 41.22
C ARG A 613 -14.42 43.82 40.77
N SER A 614 -15.27 44.61 40.11
CA SER A 614 -16.51 44.11 39.52
C SER A 614 -16.31 43.04 38.44
N PHE A 615 -15.14 43.00 37.78
CA PHE A 615 -14.79 41.97 36.80
C PHE A 615 -14.19 40.70 37.44
N LEU A 616 -13.78 40.76 38.71
CA LEU A 616 -13.29 39.61 39.47
C LEU A 616 -14.42 38.87 40.22
N GLU A 617 -15.48 39.59 40.61
CA GLU A 617 -16.60 39.03 41.38
C GLU A 617 -17.60 38.23 40.52
N GLY A 618 -17.37 38.13 39.19
CA GLY A 618 -18.18 37.33 38.26
C GLY A 618 -17.75 35.86 38.08
N ASP A 619 -16.52 35.49 38.50
CA ASP A 619 -15.92 34.17 38.24
C ASP A 619 -15.99 33.18 39.44
N GLU A 620 -16.64 33.56 40.57
CA GLU A 620 -16.87 32.66 41.72
C GLU A 620 -18.25 31.97 41.70
N GLY A 621 -18.78 31.67 40.51
CA GLY A 621 -20.03 30.93 40.29
C GLY A 621 -19.81 29.49 39.83
#